data_AF-A0A954KXK6-F1
#
_entry.id   AF-A0A954KXK6-F1
#
_cell.length_a   1.000
_cell.length_b   1.000
_cell.length_c   1.000
_cell.angle_alpha   90.00
_cell.angle_beta   90.00
_cell.angle_gamma   90.00
#
_symmetry.space_group_name_H-M   'P 1'
#
loop_
_entity.id
_entity.type
_entity.pdbx_description
1 polymer ?
#
loop_
_entity_poly.entity_id
_entity_poly.type
_entity_poly.pdbx_seq_one_letter_code
_entity_poly.pdbx_strand_id
1 'polypeptide(L)'
;MSEAHPIAERPWLEGSHLEDLKLAATKMRGEERRSFQAEMARKYCGGNPRQAEVVFGWNRHTVEVGLHEQRTGLICRGAHEAFCGNKRWEDRHPEVAEALWGLAESHA
;
A
#
# COMPACT_ATOMS: atom_id res chain seq x y z
N MET A 1 -9.26 5.16 -44.48
CA MET A 1 -7.86 4.95 -44.02
C MET A 1 -7.91 4.77 -42.51
N SER A 2 -8.04 3.53 -42.05
CA SER A 2 -8.10 3.21 -40.63
C SER A 2 -6.67 3.12 -40.12
N GLU A 3 -6.21 4.15 -39.42
CA GLU A 3 -4.93 4.11 -38.71
C GLU A 3 -4.99 2.99 -37.67
N ALA A 4 -4.19 1.95 -37.90
CA ALA A 4 -3.91 0.94 -36.90
C ALA A 4 -3.18 1.63 -35.74
N HIS A 5 -3.86 1.72 -34.60
CA HIS A 5 -3.26 2.17 -33.35
C HIS A 5 -2.08 1.23 -33.05
N PRO A 6 -0.83 1.73 -32.92
CA PRO A 6 0.31 0.87 -32.70
C PRO A 6 0.10 0.12 -31.39
N ILE A 7 0.19 -1.22 -31.46
CA ILE A 7 0.19 -2.09 -30.29
C ILE A 7 1.36 -1.61 -29.43
N ALA A 8 1.07 -0.89 -28.36
CA ALA A 8 2.08 -0.35 -27.46
C ALA A 8 3.01 -1.49 -27.05
N GLU A 9 4.26 -1.44 -27.50
CA GLU A 9 5.30 -2.39 -27.12
C GLU A 9 5.37 -2.38 -25.59
N ARG A 10 4.89 -3.47 -24.97
CA ARG A 10 5.02 -3.65 -23.54
C ARG A 10 6.52 -3.69 -23.25
N PRO A 11 7.09 -2.76 -22.46
CA PRO A 11 8.50 -2.80 -22.16
C PRO A 11 8.81 -4.09 -21.43
N TRP A 12 9.75 -4.87 -21.97
CA TRP A 12 10.25 -6.07 -21.32
C TRP A 12 10.93 -5.66 -20.01
N LEU A 13 10.48 -6.27 -18.91
CA LEU A 13 11.06 -6.03 -17.60
C LEU A 13 12.22 -7.02 -17.41
N GLU A 14 13.45 -6.52 -17.39
CA GLU A 14 14.62 -7.33 -17.05
C GLU A 14 14.53 -7.82 -15.58
N GLY A 15 15.11 -8.98 -15.29
CA GLY A 15 14.99 -9.61 -13.97
C GLY A 15 15.51 -8.76 -12.81
N SER A 16 16.56 -7.96 -13.01
CA SER A 16 17.07 -7.01 -12.01
C SER A 16 16.02 -5.93 -11.69
N HIS A 17 15.42 -5.33 -12.71
CA HIS A 17 14.38 -4.31 -12.54
C HIS A 17 13.13 -4.87 -11.85
N LEU A 18 12.80 -6.15 -12.05
CA LEU A 18 11.69 -6.81 -11.34
C LEU A 18 11.94 -6.82 -9.82
N GLU A 19 13.13 -7.21 -9.40
CA GLU A 19 13.46 -7.26 -7.97
C GLU A 19 13.54 -5.87 -7.34
N ASP A 20 14.02 -4.87 -8.07
CA ASP A 20 14.03 -3.47 -7.61
C ASP A 20 12.60 -2.94 -7.39
N LEU A 21 11.67 -3.23 -8.29
CA LEU A 21 10.25 -2.84 -8.15
C LEU A 21 9.58 -3.54 -6.97
N LYS A 22 9.88 -4.83 -6.76
CA LYS A 22 9.39 -5.58 -5.61
C LYS A 22 9.95 -4.99 -4.32
N LEU A 23 11.25 -4.71 -4.28
CA LEU A 23 11.92 -4.07 -3.14
C LEU A 23 11.31 -2.70 -2.83
N ALA A 24 11.11 -1.85 -3.84
CA ALA A 24 10.46 -0.55 -3.67
C ALA A 24 9.05 -0.68 -3.05
N ALA A 25 8.24 -1.62 -3.53
CA ALA A 25 6.91 -1.87 -2.98
C ALA A 25 6.94 -2.29 -1.49
N THR A 26 7.99 -2.96 -1.02
CA THR A 26 8.12 -3.33 0.41
C THR A 26 8.38 -2.14 1.33
N LYS A 27 8.88 -1.02 0.78
CA LYS A 27 9.17 0.21 1.55
C LYS A 27 7.94 1.11 1.70
N MET A 28 6.91 0.90 0.89
CA MET A 28 5.65 1.65 0.93
C MET A 28 4.59 0.92 1.76
N ARG A 29 3.60 1.66 2.26
CA ARG A 29 2.48 1.11 3.04
C ARG A 29 1.14 1.66 2.56
N GLY A 30 0.05 1.01 2.96
CA GLY A 30 -1.30 1.53 2.75
C GLY A 30 -1.61 1.88 1.29
N GLU A 31 -2.19 3.07 1.09
CA GLU A 31 -2.56 3.60 -0.23
C GLU A 31 -1.37 3.84 -1.15
N GLU A 32 -0.23 4.28 -0.62
CA GLU A 32 0.98 4.55 -1.39
C GLU A 32 1.45 3.28 -2.10
N ARG A 33 1.53 2.16 -1.34
CA ARG A 33 1.90 0.86 -1.91
C ARG A 33 0.90 0.42 -2.98
N ARG A 34 -0.41 0.57 -2.74
CA ARG A 34 -1.44 0.18 -3.71
C ARG A 34 -1.36 0.99 -5.00
N SER A 35 -1.17 2.30 -4.87
CA SER A 35 -1.02 3.21 -6.01
C SER A 35 0.21 2.84 -6.83
N PHE A 36 1.36 2.63 -6.19
CA PHE A 36 2.57 2.18 -6.86
C PHE A 36 2.37 0.85 -7.61
N GLN A 37 1.78 -0.14 -6.95
CA GLN A 37 1.52 -1.45 -7.55
C GLN A 37 0.56 -1.35 -8.74
N ALA A 38 -0.46 -0.50 -8.67
CA ALA A 38 -1.40 -0.26 -9.75
C ALA A 38 -0.75 0.45 -10.95
N GLU A 39 0.12 1.45 -10.72
CA GLU A 39 0.90 2.08 -11.80
C GLU A 39 1.82 1.07 -12.50
N MET A 40 2.55 0.24 -11.74
CA MET A 40 3.41 -0.79 -12.31
C MET A 40 2.60 -1.86 -13.05
N ALA A 41 1.43 -2.23 -12.54
CA ALA A 41 0.52 -3.15 -13.23
C ALA A 41 -0.03 -2.55 -14.53
N ARG A 42 -0.32 -1.24 -14.59
CA ARG A 42 -0.69 -0.58 -15.86
C ARG A 42 0.45 -0.64 -16.86
N LYS A 43 1.66 -0.26 -16.44
CA LYS A 43 2.85 -0.18 -17.29
C LYS A 43 3.29 -1.54 -17.84
N TYR A 44 3.37 -2.57 -17.00
CA TYR A 44 3.97 -3.85 -17.37
C TYR A 44 2.96 -4.98 -17.56
N CYS A 45 1.77 -4.87 -16.96
CA CYS A 45 0.74 -5.92 -16.98
C CYS A 45 -0.55 -5.48 -17.70
N GLY A 46 -0.56 -4.33 -18.38
CA GLY A 46 -1.74 -3.80 -19.07
C GLY A 46 -2.93 -3.59 -18.12
N GLY A 47 -2.66 -3.30 -16.85
CA GLY A 47 -3.67 -3.12 -15.82
C GLY A 47 -4.36 -4.42 -15.40
N ASN A 48 -3.79 -5.60 -15.67
CA ASN A 48 -4.38 -6.88 -15.27
C ASN A 48 -3.84 -7.34 -13.90
N PRO A 49 -4.68 -7.41 -12.86
CA PRO A 49 -4.27 -7.84 -11.52
C PRO A 49 -3.72 -9.27 -11.47
N ARG A 50 -4.24 -10.19 -12.28
CA ARG A 50 -3.74 -11.57 -12.34
C ARG A 50 -2.34 -11.63 -12.94
N GLN A 51 -2.06 -10.82 -13.96
CA GLN A 51 -0.69 -10.73 -14.49
C GLN A 51 0.26 -10.10 -13.47
N ALA A 52 -0.19 -9.10 -12.71
CA ALA A 52 0.63 -8.49 -11.66
C ALA A 52 0.99 -9.48 -10.54
N GLU A 53 0.05 -10.36 -10.16
CA GLU A 53 0.31 -11.47 -9.23
C GLU A 53 1.36 -12.45 -9.79
N VAL A 54 1.23 -12.86 -11.04
CA VAL A 54 2.16 -13.79 -11.68
C VAL A 54 3.56 -13.18 -11.84
N VAL A 55 3.66 -11.91 -12.23
CA VAL A 55 4.94 -11.24 -12.52
C VAL A 55 5.63 -10.77 -11.25
N PHE A 56 4.91 -10.07 -10.36
CA PHE A 56 5.50 -9.42 -9.18
C PHE A 56 5.27 -10.18 -7.87
N GLY A 57 4.36 -11.16 -7.84
CA GLY A 57 3.93 -11.81 -6.59
C GLY A 57 3.01 -10.94 -5.73
N TRP A 58 2.45 -9.85 -6.28
CA TRP A 58 1.59 -8.95 -5.52
C TRP A 58 0.16 -9.49 -5.42
N ASN A 59 -0.46 -9.25 -4.27
CA ASN A 59 -1.84 -9.68 -4.03
C ASN A 59 -2.80 -9.05 -5.06
N ARG A 60 -3.51 -9.91 -5.81
CA ARG A 60 -4.45 -9.51 -6.86
C ARG A 60 -5.46 -8.45 -6.40
N HIS A 61 -6.09 -8.67 -5.25
CA HIS A 61 -7.13 -7.76 -4.75
C HIS A 61 -6.57 -6.37 -4.42
N THR A 62 -5.34 -6.32 -3.90
CA THR A 62 -4.64 -5.06 -3.59
C THR A 62 -4.38 -4.24 -4.85
N VAL A 63 -3.96 -4.88 -5.93
CA VAL A 63 -3.74 -4.25 -7.24
C VAL A 63 -5.07 -3.79 -7.86
N GLU A 64 -6.11 -4.62 -7.77
CA GLU A 64 -7.46 -4.29 -8.27
C GLU A 64 -8.03 -3.03 -7.59
N VAL A 65 -7.90 -2.93 -6.26
CA VAL A 65 -8.28 -1.72 -5.51
C VAL A 65 -7.48 -0.51 -6.00
N GLY A 66 -6.15 -0.61 -6.10
CA GLY A 66 -5.32 0.50 -6.59
C GLY A 66 -5.69 0.98 -8.00
N LEU A 67 -6.02 0.05 -8.90
CA LEU A 67 -6.48 0.38 -10.25
C LEU A 67 -7.84 1.11 -10.25
N HIS A 68 -8.76 0.70 -9.36
CA HIS A 68 -10.04 1.37 -9.19
C HIS A 68 -9.90 2.76 -8.56
N GLU A 69 -9.04 2.90 -7.55
CA GLU A 69 -8.68 4.18 -6.93
C GLU A 69 -8.17 5.16 -8.00
N GLN A 70 -7.20 4.73 -8.81
CA GLN A 70 -6.69 5.55 -9.92
C GLN A 70 -7.72 5.86 -11.00
N ARG A 71 -8.65 4.95 -11.29
CA ARG A 71 -9.73 5.18 -12.28
C ARG A 71 -10.74 6.22 -11.80
N THR A 72 -11.00 6.25 -10.50
CA THR A 72 -12.06 7.08 -9.90
C THR A 72 -11.53 8.37 -9.28
N GLY A 73 -10.23 8.47 -9.03
CA GLY A 73 -9.62 9.57 -8.27
C GLY A 73 -9.91 9.50 -6.77
N LEU A 74 -10.52 8.42 -6.28
CA LEU A 74 -10.84 8.21 -4.87
C LEU A 74 -9.78 7.34 -4.21
N ILE A 75 -9.50 7.59 -2.93
CA ILE A 75 -8.62 6.76 -2.11
C ILE A 75 -9.49 5.94 -1.15
N CYS A 76 -9.39 4.62 -1.21
CA CYS A 76 -10.03 3.72 -0.26
C CYS A 76 -9.27 3.74 1.07
N ARG A 77 -9.78 4.52 2.02
CA ARG A 77 -9.30 4.51 3.41
C ARG A 77 -9.84 3.25 4.10
N GLY A 78 -8.94 2.42 4.62
CA GLY A 78 -9.34 1.32 5.50
C GLY A 78 -9.74 1.86 6.87
N ALA A 79 -10.61 1.14 7.56
CA ALA A 79 -11.03 1.50 8.92
C ALA A 79 -9.90 1.32 9.96
N HIS A 80 -8.76 0.74 9.57
CA HIS A 80 -7.65 0.41 10.46
C HIS A 80 -7.10 1.61 11.24
N GLU A 81 -6.96 2.79 10.63
CA GLU A 81 -6.48 3.98 11.36
C GLU A 81 -7.49 4.48 12.41
N ALA A 82 -8.79 4.27 12.16
CA ALA A 82 -9.86 4.72 13.05
C ALA A 82 -10.18 3.71 14.16
N PHE A 83 -10.01 2.41 13.91
CA PHE A 83 -10.50 1.34 14.80
C PHE A 83 -9.42 0.33 15.20
N CYS A 84 -8.18 0.50 14.75
CA CYS A 84 -7.07 -0.36 15.09
C CYS A 84 -5.87 0.47 15.59
N GLY A 85 -4.94 -0.22 16.24
CA GLY A 85 -3.84 0.40 16.98
C GLY A 85 -3.92 0.02 18.44
N ASN A 86 -2.76 -0.26 19.04
CA ASN A 86 -2.72 -0.46 20.48
C ASN A 86 -2.93 0.90 21.15
N LYS A 87 -3.92 1.00 22.04
CA LYS A 87 -4.06 2.17 22.89
C LYS A 87 -2.78 2.35 23.71
N ARG A 88 -2.48 3.59 24.11
CA ARG A 88 -1.36 3.82 25.00
C ARG A 88 -1.60 3.02 26.29
N TRP A 89 -0.52 2.60 26.94
CA TRP A 89 -0.66 1.73 28.10
C TRP A 89 -1.42 2.45 29.22
N GLU A 90 -1.18 3.75 29.39
CA GLU A 90 -1.90 4.63 30.31
C GLU A 90 -3.41 4.69 30.05
N ASP A 91 -3.83 4.69 28.78
CA ASP A 91 -5.27 4.68 28.43
C ASP A 91 -5.95 3.36 28.82
N ARG A 92 -5.18 2.27 28.91
CA ARG A 92 -5.69 0.95 29.32
C ARG A 92 -5.67 0.76 30.84
N HIS A 93 -4.78 1.46 31.52
CA HIS A 93 -4.57 1.35 32.97
C HIS A 93 -4.52 2.74 33.61
N PRO A 94 -5.64 3.50 33.58
CA PRO A 94 -5.65 4.90 34.00
C PRO A 94 -5.26 5.07 35.47
N GLU A 95 -5.76 4.19 36.36
CA GLU A 95 -5.43 4.24 37.80
C GLU A 95 -3.93 4.04 38.06
N VAL A 96 -3.29 3.14 37.32
CA VAL A 96 -1.86 2.87 37.50
C VAL A 96 -1.02 4.00 36.91
N ALA A 97 -1.45 4.57 35.78
CA ALA A 97 -0.80 5.73 35.20
C ALA A 97 -0.85 6.93 36.14
N GLU A 98 -2.01 7.21 36.75
CA GLU A 98 -2.18 8.30 37.73
C GLU A 98 -1.29 8.08 38.96
N ALA A 99 -1.25 6.86 39.50
CA ALA A 99 -0.37 6.54 40.63
C ALA A 99 1.12 6.74 40.30
N LEU A 100 1.56 6.36 39.10
CA LEU A 100 2.93 6.55 38.65
C LEU A 100 3.27 8.03 38.45
N TRP A 101 2.34 8.84 37.93
CA TRP A 101 2.51 10.28 37.83
C TRP A 101 2.64 10.95 39.19
N GLY A 102 1.74 10.63 40.13
CA GLY A 102 1.82 11.15 41.50
C GLY A 102 3.13 10.79 42.20
N LEU A 103 3.64 9.57 41.97
CA LEU A 103 4.96 9.16 42.47
C LEU A 103 6.08 10.02 41.86
N ALA A 104 6.07 10.21 40.53
CA ALA A 104 7.09 11.01 39.85
C ALA A 104 7.10 12.47 40.33
N GLU A 105 5.92 13.08 40.49
CA GLU A 105 5.78 14.47 40.98
C GLU A 105 6.25 14.62 42.43
N SER A 106 6.06 13.60 43.28
CA SER A 106 6.51 13.65 44.67
C SER A 106 8.03 13.67 44.84
N HIS A 107 8.78 13.33 43.78
CA HIS A 107 10.24 13.25 43.76
C HIS A 107 10.91 14.28 42.83
N ALA A 108 10.15 15.24 42.31
CA ALA A 108 10.63 16.36 41.51
C ALA A 108 10.92 17.61 42.37
#